data_AF-A0A352FMX9-F1
#
_entry.id   AF-A0A352FMX9-F1
#
_cell.length_a   1.000
_cell.length_b   1.000
_cell.length_c   1.000
_cell.angle_alpha   90.00
_cell.angle_beta   90.00
_cell.angle_gamma   90.00
#
_symmetry.space_group_name_H-M   'P 1'
#
loop_
_entity.id
_entity.type
_entity.pdbx_description
1 polymer ?
#
loop_
_entity_poly.entity_id
_entity_poly.type
_entity_poly.pdbx_seq_one_letter_code
_entity_poly.pdbx_strand_id
1 'polypeptide(L)'
;MCNLSGPARFILSIGILIVLSSFAFGQKPAASEFGPVVTAYLGYLNNEQEVVDDRASRKEITAAYYRRNSNRIHALREMAIRLVRQSGNDYVPELEAVTVDEFGTIFEHPPHPAALRPTEVFGNKFRFLGSVHSGETFYLFARLDPYEQAELIQRSSKSAASIGGTSNGQNMSETSTRARRVVPK
;
A
#
# COMPACT_ATOMS: atom_id res chain seq x y z
N MET A 1 72.79 -37.75 -22.98
CA MET A 1 73.14 -36.81 -21.90
C MET A 1 73.22 -35.42 -22.49
N CYS A 2 72.22 -34.58 -22.24
CA CYS A 2 72.28 -33.11 -22.33
C CYS A 2 71.29 -32.58 -21.30
N ASN A 3 71.82 -32.02 -20.22
CA ASN A 3 71.08 -31.36 -19.14
C ASN A 3 70.66 -29.97 -19.61
N LEU A 4 69.38 -29.61 -19.42
CA LEU A 4 68.93 -28.23 -19.60
C LEU A 4 68.35 -27.67 -18.29
N SER A 5 68.97 -26.56 -17.90
CA SER A 5 68.89 -25.77 -16.67
C SER A 5 67.52 -25.12 -16.43
N GLY A 6 67.18 -24.95 -15.14
CA GLY A 6 66.17 -24.01 -14.66
C GLY A 6 66.46 -22.59 -15.15
N PRO A 7 65.43 -21.82 -15.53
CA PRO A 7 64.42 -21.38 -14.58
C PRO A 7 63.00 -21.31 -15.20
N ALA A 8 62.51 -22.38 -15.82
CA ALA A 8 61.19 -22.37 -16.48
C ALA A 8 60.04 -22.90 -15.60
N ARG A 9 60.15 -22.81 -14.26
CA ARG A 9 59.13 -23.37 -13.33
C ARG A 9 58.42 -22.35 -12.43
N PHE A 10 58.70 -21.06 -12.56
CA PHE A 10 58.11 -20.04 -11.67
C PHE A 10 57.08 -19.11 -12.33
N ILE A 11 56.82 -19.22 -13.63
CA ILE A 11 55.84 -18.34 -14.32
C ILE A 11 54.46 -19.00 -14.47
N LEU A 12 54.33 -20.31 -14.21
CA LEU A 12 53.07 -21.04 -14.40
C LEU A 12 52.17 -21.11 -13.14
N SER A 13 52.46 -20.34 -12.09
CA SER A 13 51.70 -20.38 -10.83
C SER A 13 50.96 -19.08 -10.49
N ILE A 14 51.12 -18.02 -11.31
CA ILE A 14 50.49 -16.70 -11.10
C ILE A 14 49.39 -16.43 -12.16
N GLY A 15 49.16 -17.35 -13.09
CA GLY A 15 48.09 -17.21 -14.11
C GLY A 15 46.69 -17.67 -13.66
N ILE A 16 46.58 -18.43 -12.57
CA ILE A 16 45.33 -19.10 -12.17
C ILE A 16 44.65 -18.42 -10.96
N LEU A 17 45.22 -17.33 -10.43
CA LEU A 17 44.65 -16.65 -9.24
C LEU A 17 43.98 -15.29 -9.53
N ILE A 18 43.83 -14.90 -10.80
CA ILE A 18 43.23 -13.61 -11.20
C ILE A 18 41.86 -13.78 -11.89
N VAL A 19 41.39 -15.02 -12.13
CA VAL A 19 40.11 -15.26 -12.83
C VAL A 19 38.90 -15.34 -11.87
N LEU A 20 39.10 -15.36 -10.55
CA LEU A 20 38.01 -15.54 -9.57
C LEU A 20 37.55 -14.28 -8.82
N SER A 21 38.17 -13.12 -9.04
CA SER A 21 37.88 -11.90 -8.27
C SER A 21 36.88 -10.93 -8.93
N SER A 22 36.21 -11.30 -10.03
CA SER A 22 35.34 -10.36 -10.78
C SER A 22 33.82 -10.49 -10.53
N PHE A 23 33.36 -11.35 -9.62
CA PHE A 23 31.91 -11.49 -9.34
C PHE A 23 31.43 -10.78 -8.06
N ALA A 24 32.12 -9.73 -7.63
CA ALA A 24 31.64 -8.84 -6.58
C ALA A 24 31.40 -7.42 -7.10
N PHE A 25 30.92 -7.28 -8.34
CA PHE A 25 30.10 -6.11 -8.67
C PHE A 25 28.78 -6.30 -7.96
N GLY A 26 28.72 -5.81 -6.71
CA GLY A 26 27.45 -5.51 -6.06
C GLY A 26 26.66 -4.69 -7.07
N GLN A 27 25.55 -5.26 -7.55
CA GLN A 27 24.59 -4.54 -8.35
C GLN A 27 24.19 -3.33 -7.51
N LYS A 28 24.75 -2.15 -7.80
CA LYS A 28 24.09 -0.91 -7.43
C LYS A 28 22.73 -1.03 -8.11
N PRO A 29 21.62 -1.15 -7.37
CA PRO A 29 20.33 -1.11 -8.03
C PRO A 29 20.35 0.17 -8.84
N ALA A 30 20.06 0.07 -10.14
CA ALA A 30 19.82 1.25 -10.96
C ALA A 30 18.93 2.17 -10.13
N ALA A 31 19.34 3.43 -9.95
CA ALA A 31 18.62 4.35 -9.08
C ALA A 31 17.15 4.31 -9.50
N SER A 32 16.31 3.68 -8.66
CA SER A 32 14.90 3.50 -8.94
C SER A 32 14.30 4.90 -9.07
N GLU A 33 13.45 5.14 -10.06
CA GLU A 33 12.69 6.40 -10.19
C GLU A 33 11.92 6.70 -8.89
N PHE A 34 11.59 5.66 -8.13
CA PHE A 34 10.80 5.72 -6.92
C PHE A 34 11.62 5.37 -5.68
N GLY A 35 11.17 5.88 -4.52
CA GLY A 35 11.76 5.51 -3.24
C GLY A 35 11.53 4.04 -2.88
N PRO A 36 12.16 3.56 -1.78
CA PRO A 36 12.10 2.17 -1.37
C PRO A 36 10.68 1.64 -1.14
N VAL A 37 9.77 2.44 -0.55
CA VAL A 37 8.40 1.99 -0.24
C VAL A 37 7.63 1.74 -1.52
N VAL A 38 7.65 2.71 -2.44
CA VAL A 38 6.95 2.60 -3.72
C VAL A 38 7.57 1.50 -4.57
N THR A 39 8.89 1.38 -4.57
CA THR A 39 9.58 0.30 -5.29
C THR A 39 9.14 -1.07 -4.78
N ALA A 40 9.05 -1.26 -3.46
CA ALA A 40 8.55 -2.50 -2.87
C ALA A 40 7.10 -2.79 -3.27
N TYR A 41 6.24 -1.78 -3.25
CA TYR A 41 4.85 -1.92 -3.67
C TYR A 41 4.71 -2.31 -5.15
N LEU A 42 5.47 -1.67 -6.04
CA LEU A 42 5.47 -1.98 -7.47
C LEU A 42 6.05 -3.37 -7.76
N GLY A 43 7.02 -3.82 -6.96
CA GLY A 43 7.54 -5.19 -6.97
C GLY A 43 6.51 -6.21 -6.50
N TYR A 44 5.78 -5.92 -5.42
CA TYR A 44 4.66 -6.74 -4.97
C TYR A 44 3.62 -6.94 -6.09
N LEU A 45 3.18 -5.86 -6.75
CA LEU A 45 2.25 -5.95 -7.87
C LEU A 45 2.80 -6.72 -9.08
N ASN A 46 4.13 -6.73 -9.28
CA ASN A 46 4.75 -7.56 -10.32
C ASN A 46 4.63 -9.05 -9.95
N ASN A 47 4.92 -9.40 -8.71
CA ASN A 47 4.79 -10.78 -8.23
C ASN A 47 3.34 -11.28 -8.33
N GLU A 48 2.36 -10.43 -8.02
CA GLU A 48 0.93 -10.77 -8.18
C GLU A 48 0.58 -11.05 -9.66
N GLN A 49 1.14 -10.29 -10.60
CA GLN A 49 0.94 -10.55 -12.02
C GLN A 49 1.54 -11.90 -12.42
N GLU A 50 2.74 -12.23 -11.93
CA GLU A 50 3.37 -13.53 -12.18
C GLU A 50 2.52 -14.71 -11.66
N VAL A 51 1.90 -14.56 -10.49
CA VAL A 51 0.97 -15.57 -9.94
C VAL A 51 -0.26 -15.74 -10.84
N VAL A 52 -0.83 -14.64 -11.33
CA VAL A 52 -1.96 -14.67 -12.25
C VAL A 52 -1.57 -15.32 -13.58
N ASP A 53 -0.39 -15.02 -14.11
CA ASP A 53 0.15 -15.62 -15.33
C ASP A 53 0.43 -17.13 -15.17
N ASP A 54 1.04 -17.56 -14.05
CA ASP A 54 1.31 -18.97 -13.76
C ASP A 54 0.00 -19.77 -13.71
N ARG A 55 -1.01 -19.29 -12.95
CA ARG A 55 -2.32 -19.95 -12.86
C ARG A 55 -3.05 -20.02 -14.19
N ALA A 56 -2.94 -18.98 -15.02
CA ALA A 56 -3.50 -18.99 -16.37
C ALA A 56 -2.81 -20.04 -17.25
N SER A 57 -1.47 -20.14 -17.19
CA SER A 57 -0.69 -21.12 -17.96
C SER A 57 -1.06 -22.56 -17.61
N ARG A 58 -1.38 -22.81 -16.33
CA ARG A 58 -1.84 -24.10 -15.81
C ARG A 58 -3.34 -24.35 -16.03
N LYS A 59 -4.07 -23.39 -16.62
CA LYS A 59 -5.52 -23.43 -16.84
C LYS A 59 -6.33 -23.58 -15.55
N GLU A 60 -5.81 -23.09 -14.43
CA GLU A 60 -6.49 -23.11 -13.13
C GLU A 60 -7.54 -21.99 -12.99
N ILE A 61 -7.45 -20.98 -13.85
CA ILE A 61 -8.36 -19.83 -13.88
C ILE A 61 -8.93 -19.62 -15.29
N THR A 62 -10.09 -18.98 -15.35
CA THR A 62 -10.73 -18.66 -16.63
C THR A 62 -10.04 -17.46 -17.30
N ALA A 63 -10.19 -17.35 -18.62
CA ALA A 63 -9.67 -16.20 -19.36
C ALA A 63 -10.31 -14.87 -18.91
N ALA A 64 -11.58 -14.88 -18.49
CA ALA A 64 -12.25 -13.70 -17.94
C ALA A 64 -11.62 -13.29 -16.60
N TYR A 65 -11.38 -14.25 -15.71
CA TYR A 65 -10.69 -14.01 -14.43
C TYR A 65 -9.29 -13.45 -14.65
N TYR A 66 -8.52 -14.04 -15.58
CA TYR A 66 -7.19 -13.57 -15.94
C TYR A 66 -7.20 -12.10 -16.36
N ARG A 67 -8.02 -11.75 -17.35
CA ARG A 67 -8.11 -10.37 -17.88
C ARG A 67 -8.48 -9.38 -16.78
N ARG A 68 -9.51 -9.67 -15.99
CA ARG A 68 -9.95 -8.80 -14.90
C ARG A 68 -8.86 -8.56 -13.87
N ASN A 69 -8.17 -9.62 -13.42
CA ASN A 69 -7.11 -9.48 -12.42
C ASN A 69 -5.87 -8.78 -12.97
N SER A 70 -5.45 -9.07 -14.20
CA SER A 70 -4.33 -8.37 -14.83
C SER A 70 -4.63 -6.88 -15.01
N ASN A 71 -5.84 -6.55 -15.47
CA ASN A 71 -6.30 -5.16 -15.58
C ASN A 71 -6.38 -4.45 -14.21
N ARG A 72 -6.82 -5.17 -13.16
CA ARG A 72 -6.83 -4.66 -11.78
C ARG A 72 -5.43 -4.32 -11.31
N ILE A 73 -4.46 -5.23 -11.50
CA ILE A 73 -3.05 -5.01 -11.13
C ILE A 73 -2.49 -3.80 -11.90
N HIS A 74 -2.82 -3.67 -13.19
CA HIS A 74 -2.44 -2.50 -13.98
C HIS A 74 -3.04 -1.19 -13.41
N ALA A 75 -4.33 -1.19 -13.05
CA ALA A 75 -4.99 -0.03 -12.47
C ALA A 75 -4.35 0.40 -11.14
N LEU A 76 -4.04 -0.56 -10.26
CA LEU A 76 -3.33 -0.32 -9.00
C LEU A 76 -1.95 0.30 -9.23
N ARG A 77 -1.19 -0.27 -10.18
CA ARG A 77 0.14 0.24 -10.58
C ARG A 77 0.07 1.69 -11.04
N GLU A 78 -0.87 2.00 -11.94
CA GLU A 78 -1.04 3.36 -12.48
C GLU A 78 -1.35 4.36 -11.36
N MET A 79 -2.25 4.00 -10.44
CA MET A 79 -2.62 4.89 -9.34
C MET A 79 -1.51 5.09 -8.34
N ALA A 80 -0.78 4.04 -7.97
CA ALA A 80 0.38 4.18 -7.09
C ALA A 80 1.41 5.15 -7.68
N ILE A 81 1.75 5.00 -8.96
CA ILE A 81 2.65 5.91 -9.66
C ILE A 81 2.09 7.33 -9.67
N ARG A 82 0.78 7.48 -9.94
CA ARG A 82 0.10 8.78 -9.95
C ARG A 82 0.19 9.48 -8.60
N LEU A 83 -0.11 8.78 -7.50
CA LEU A 83 -0.06 9.32 -6.14
C LEU A 83 1.34 9.82 -5.78
N VAL A 84 2.37 9.03 -6.10
CA VAL A 84 3.75 9.37 -5.78
C VAL A 84 4.24 10.55 -6.60
N ARG A 85 3.90 10.59 -7.89
CA ARG A 85 4.23 11.73 -8.77
C ARG A 85 3.51 13.01 -8.35
N GLN A 86 2.28 12.91 -7.86
CA GLN A 86 1.51 14.07 -7.40
C GLN A 86 1.96 14.59 -6.04
N SER A 87 2.27 13.69 -5.11
CA SER A 87 2.63 14.07 -3.74
C SER A 87 4.13 14.32 -3.53
N GLY A 88 4.98 13.71 -4.37
CA GLY A 88 6.43 13.66 -4.16
C GLY A 88 6.86 12.80 -2.96
N ASN A 89 5.92 12.10 -2.31
CA ASN A 89 6.18 11.30 -1.11
C ASN A 89 6.36 9.83 -1.47
N ASP A 90 7.36 9.18 -0.87
CA ASP A 90 7.55 7.73 -0.94
C ASP A 90 6.58 7.00 0.00
N TYR A 91 5.29 7.20 -0.24
CA TYR A 91 4.20 6.60 0.51
C TYR A 91 3.11 6.13 -0.44
N VAL A 92 2.71 4.87 -0.28
CA VAL A 92 1.57 4.27 -1.00
C VAL A 92 0.59 3.77 0.06
N PRO A 93 -0.65 4.29 0.11
CA PRO A 93 -1.64 3.75 1.02
C PRO A 93 -2.04 2.33 0.58
N GLU A 94 -2.77 1.60 1.43
CA GLU A 94 -3.36 0.33 1.02
C GLU A 94 -4.43 0.59 -0.05
N LEU A 95 -4.13 0.23 -1.30
CA LEU A 95 -4.99 0.47 -2.45
C LEU A 95 -5.91 -0.72 -2.72
N GLU A 96 -7.18 -0.42 -2.96
CA GLU A 96 -8.20 -1.36 -3.40
C GLU A 96 -8.74 -0.91 -4.76
N ALA A 97 -8.77 -1.81 -5.74
CA ALA A 97 -9.29 -1.54 -7.08
C ALA A 97 -10.47 -2.47 -7.35
N VAL A 98 -11.66 -1.90 -7.42
CA VAL A 98 -12.91 -2.64 -7.56
C VAL A 98 -13.71 -2.17 -8.77
N THR A 99 -14.42 -3.08 -9.41
CA THR A 99 -15.44 -2.76 -10.41
C THR A 99 -16.78 -2.47 -9.74
N VAL A 100 -17.76 -1.95 -10.48
CA VAL A 100 -19.09 -1.61 -9.90
C VAL A 100 -19.78 -2.82 -9.29
N ASP A 101 -19.69 -3.99 -9.95
CA ASP A 101 -20.22 -5.27 -9.45
C ASP A 101 -19.53 -5.74 -8.17
N GLU A 102 -18.34 -5.21 -7.86
CA GLU A 102 -17.57 -5.57 -6.67
C GLU A 102 -17.76 -4.60 -5.51
N PHE A 103 -18.54 -3.52 -5.66
CA PHE A 103 -18.74 -2.56 -4.55
C PHE A 103 -19.34 -3.20 -3.30
N GLY A 104 -20.22 -4.20 -3.47
CA GLY A 104 -20.79 -4.95 -2.36
C GLY A 104 -19.78 -5.79 -1.57
N THR A 105 -18.54 -5.94 -2.06
CA THR A 105 -17.48 -6.67 -1.34
C THR A 105 -16.75 -5.80 -0.33
N ILE A 106 -16.68 -4.49 -0.55
CA ILE A 106 -15.95 -3.54 0.30
C ILE A 106 -16.87 -2.58 1.06
N PHE A 107 -18.12 -2.44 0.62
CA PHE A 107 -19.12 -1.59 1.25
C PHE A 107 -20.34 -2.41 1.68
N GLU A 108 -20.77 -2.20 2.93
CA GLU A 108 -22.07 -2.70 3.40
C GLU A 108 -23.22 -2.06 2.62
N HIS A 109 -23.09 -0.76 2.32
CA HIS A 109 -24.03 0.02 1.52
C HIS A 109 -23.27 0.64 0.33
N PRO A 110 -23.26 -0.03 -0.83
CA PRO A 110 -22.53 0.43 -2.01
C PRO A 110 -22.92 1.86 -2.45
N PRO A 111 -21.95 2.79 -2.58
CA PRO A 111 -22.23 4.10 -3.12
C PRO A 111 -22.53 4.00 -4.62
N HIS A 112 -23.35 4.93 -5.14
CA HIS A 112 -23.57 5.00 -6.58
C HIS A 112 -22.31 5.53 -7.29
N PRO A 113 -21.79 4.87 -8.36
CA PRO A 113 -20.53 5.28 -8.99
C PRO A 113 -20.50 6.74 -9.47
N ALA A 114 -21.63 7.23 -9.98
CA ALA A 114 -21.76 8.62 -10.43
C ALA A 114 -21.72 9.68 -9.31
N ALA A 115 -21.89 9.26 -8.05
CA ALA A 115 -21.84 10.16 -6.90
C ALA A 115 -20.42 10.31 -6.32
N LEU A 116 -19.47 9.45 -6.73
CA LEU A 116 -18.13 9.39 -6.15
C LEU A 116 -17.31 10.64 -6.47
N ARG A 117 -16.79 11.30 -5.43
CA ARG A 117 -15.88 12.45 -5.58
C ARG A 117 -14.48 12.13 -5.10
N PRO A 118 -13.43 12.54 -5.83
CA PRO A 118 -12.06 12.36 -5.36
C PRO A 118 -11.90 12.91 -3.94
N THR A 119 -11.17 12.20 -3.10
CA THR A 119 -10.92 12.48 -1.67
C THR A 119 -12.10 12.26 -0.72
N GLU A 120 -13.27 11.89 -1.23
CA GLU A 120 -14.43 11.53 -0.40
C GLU A 120 -14.16 10.26 0.41
N VAL A 121 -14.58 10.25 1.69
CA VAL A 121 -14.37 9.14 2.62
C VAL A 121 -15.69 8.41 2.88
N PHE A 122 -15.67 7.09 2.69
CA PHE A 122 -16.80 6.19 2.85
C PHE A 122 -16.62 5.34 4.11
N GLY A 123 -17.63 5.37 4.98
CA GLY A 123 -17.68 4.55 6.19
C GLY A 123 -16.51 4.72 7.15
N ASN A 124 -15.83 5.87 7.11
CA ASN A 124 -14.55 6.13 7.81
C ASN A 124 -13.46 5.10 7.53
N LYS A 125 -13.53 4.35 6.41
CA LYS A 125 -12.61 3.24 6.11
C LYS A 125 -11.91 3.40 4.77
N PHE A 126 -12.62 3.92 3.76
CA PHE A 126 -12.08 4.02 2.41
C PHE A 126 -12.15 5.47 1.92
N ARG A 127 -11.07 5.96 1.32
CA ARG A 127 -11.02 7.24 0.61
C ARG A 127 -11.02 6.98 -0.89
N PHE A 128 -11.94 7.56 -1.63
CA PHE A 128 -11.95 7.42 -3.09
C PHE A 128 -10.83 8.26 -3.70
N LEU A 129 -10.03 7.63 -4.56
CA LEU A 129 -8.88 8.27 -5.22
C LEU A 129 -9.19 8.67 -6.66
N GLY A 130 -10.07 7.93 -7.33
CA GLY A 130 -10.44 8.15 -8.71
C GLY A 130 -10.70 6.84 -9.44
N SER A 131 -10.86 6.93 -10.76
CA SER A 131 -11.05 5.78 -11.63
C SER A 131 -9.88 5.61 -12.61
N VAL A 132 -9.59 4.36 -12.96
CA VAL A 132 -8.64 3.99 -14.02
C VAL A 132 -9.35 3.07 -14.99
N HIS A 133 -9.16 3.30 -16.29
CA HIS A 133 -9.72 2.46 -17.34
C HIS A 133 -8.64 1.52 -17.88
N SER A 134 -8.82 0.22 -17.67
CA SER A 134 -7.94 -0.82 -18.21
C SER A 134 -8.81 -2.00 -18.62
N GLY A 135 -9.28 -1.99 -19.87
CA GLY A 135 -10.28 -2.94 -20.38
C GLY A 135 -11.69 -2.76 -19.79
N GLU A 136 -11.81 -2.59 -18.48
CA GLU A 136 -12.99 -2.14 -17.75
C GLU A 136 -12.62 -0.99 -16.79
N THR A 137 -13.63 -0.33 -16.22
CA THR A 137 -13.41 0.79 -15.29
C THR A 137 -13.26 0.28 -13.87
N PHE A 138 -12.09 0.52 -13.29
CA PHE A 138 -11.82 0.28 -11.88
C PHE A 138 -11.99 1.58 -11.11
N TYR A 139 -12.63 1.49 -9.95
CA TYR A 139 -12.73 2.55 -8.94
C TYR A 139 -11.74 2.23 -7.85
N LEU A 140 -10.87 3.20 -7.57
CA LEU A 140 -9.73 3.01 -6.71
C LEU A 140 -9.93 3.73 -5.39
N PHE A 141 -9.69 3.00 -4.32
CA PHE A 141 -9.86 3.46 -2.95
C PHE A 141 -8.55 3.26 -2.19
N ALA A 142 -8.24 4.18 -1.29
CA ALA A 142 -7.23 3.99 -0.25
C ALA A 142 -7.93 3.58 1.05
N ARG A 143 -7.44 2.56 1.74
CA ARG A 143 -7.84 2.29 3.12
C ARG A 143 -7.21 3.35 4.02
N LEU A 144 -8.02 3.94 4.89
CA LEU A 144 -7.53 4.90 5.87
C LEU A 144 -6.73 4.16 6.94
N ASP A 145 -5.59 4.73 7.32
CA ASP A 145 -4.81 4.19 8.42
C ASP A 145 -5.54 4.41 9.78
N PRO A 146 -5.21 3.65 10.84
CA PRO A 146 -5.89 3.78 12.14
C PRO A 146 -5.87 5.19 12.73
N TYR A 147 -4.85 6.01 12.41
CA TYR A 147 -4.72 7.36 12.94
C TYR A 147 -5.66 8.34 12.21
N GLU A 148 -5.74 8.25 10.88
CA GLU A 148 -6.70 8.98 10.05
C GLU A 148 -8.13 8.64 10.44
N GLN A 149 -8.41 7.36 10.71
CA GLN A 149 -9.73 6.92 11.18
C GLN A 149 -10.09 7.55 12.54
N ALA A 150 -9.15 7.50 13.50
CA ALA A 150 -9.35 8.07 14.83
C ALA A 150 -9.58 9.59 14.76
N GLU A 151 -8.86 10.29 13.90
CA GLU A 151 -9.03 11.73 13.70
C GLU A 151 -10.42 12.05 13.14
N LEU A 152 -10.93 11.30 12.16
CA LEU A 152 -12.27 11.49 11.61
C LEU A 152 -13.36 11.23 12.64
N ILE A 153 -13.23 10.19 13.47
CA ILE A 153 -14.16 9.90 14.57
C ILE A 153 -14.13 11.01 15.63
N GLN A 154 -12.96 11.56 15.93
CA GLN A 154 -12.83 12.67 16.86
C GLN A 154 -13.44 13.97 16.29
N ARG A 155 -13.25 14.24 14.99
CA ARG A 155 -13.84 15.42 14.33
C ARG A 155 -15.36 15.34 14.26
N SER A 156 -15.92 14.16 13.96
CA SER A 156 -17.37 13.97 13.90
C SER A 156 -18.02 14.10 15.28
N SER A 157 -17.41 13.54 16.32
CA SER A 157 -17.89 13.68 17.70
C SER A 157 -17.80 15.12 18.23
N LYS A 158 -16.72 15.86 17.93
CA LYS A 158 -16.60 17.28 18.26
C LYS A 158 -17.62 18.16 17.54
N SER A 159 -17.90 17.87 16.26
CA SER A 159 -18.89 18.62 15.47
C SER A 159 -20.32 18.36 15.94
N ALA A 160 -20.62 17.15 16.41
CA ALA A 160 -21.92 16.85 17.03
C ALA A 160 -22.09 17.55 18.39
N ALA A 161 -21.00 17.67 19.17
CA ALA A 161 -21.03 18.35 20.47
C ALA A 161 -21.19 19.88 20.37
N SER A 162 -20.71 20.51 19.29
CA SER A 162 -20.84 21.97 19.09
C SER A 162 -22.23 22.41 18.60
N ILE A 163 -23.01 21.52 17.99
CA ILE A 163 -24.37 21.82 17.49
C ILE A 163 -25.42 21.73 18.62
N GLY A 164 -25.11 21.06 19.75
CA GLY A 164 -26.00 21.00 20.92
C GLY A 164 -25.97 22.24 21.83
N GLY A 165 -25.21 23.28 21.48
CA GLY A 165 -24.97 24.44 22.32
C GLY A 165 -25.79 25.67 21.94
N THR A 166 -27.12 25.65 22.15
CA THR A 166 -27.90 26.89 22.31
C THR A 166 -29.10 26.69 23.25
N SER A 167 -28.82 26.95 24.53
CA SER A 167 -29.66 27.53 25.59
C SER A 167 -31.18 27.29 25.64
N ASN A 168 -31.64 26.65 26.72
CA ASN A 168 -32.66 27.28 27.59
C ASN A 168 -32.70 26.67 29.01
N GLY A 169 -32.75 27.52 30.03
CA GLY A 169 -33.39 27.21 31.33
C GLY A 169 -32.48 26.87 32.52
N GLN A 170 -32.36 27.82 33.44
CA GLN A 170 -31.83 27.70 34.81
C GLN A 170 -32.54 26.60 35.63
N ASN A 171 -31.80 25.92 36.53
CA ASN A 171 -32.14 25.64 37.94
C ASN A 171 -30.95 24.88 38.57
N MET A 172 -30.10 25.56 39.36
CA MET A 172 -30.12 25.64 40.84
C MET A 172 -29.88 24.30 41.56
N SER A 173 -28.73 24.27 42.25
CA SER A 173 -28.43 23.56 43.51
C SER A 173 -28.28 22.02 43.49
N GLU A 174 -27.07 21.51 43.74
CA GLU A 174 -26.70 20.99 45.07
C GLU A 174 -25.29 20.38 45.08
N THR A 175 -24.47 20.93 45.97
CA THR A 175 -23.20 20.37 46.42
C THR A 175 -23.48 19.18 47.33
N SER A 176 -23.03 17.96 46.97
CA SER A 176 -23.01 16.84 47.91
C SER A 176 -21.62 16.22 47.98
N THR A 177 -20.95 16.57 49.07
CA THR A 177 -19.70 16.07 49.59
C THR A 177 -19.90 14.70 50.27
N ARG A 178 -18.80 13.93 50.40
CA ARG A 178 -18.51 12.79 51.33
C ARG A 178 -18.66 11.38 50.72
N ALA A 179 -17.85 10.36 51.04
CA ALA A 179 -16.86 10.17 52.10
C ALA A 179 -15.74 9.20 51.69
N ARG A 180 -14.49 9.51 52.08
CA ARG A 180 -13.33 8.62 52.03
C ARG A 180 -13.40 7.64 53.22
N ARG A 181 -13.51 6.33 52.98
CA ARG A 181 -13.50 5.31 54.04
C ARG A 181 -12.07 5.00 54.46
N VAL A 182 -11.79 5.17 55.75
CA VAL A 182 -10.53 4.83 56.40
C VAL A 182 -10.56 3.34 56.78
N VAL A 183 -9.48 2.62 56.50
CA VAL A 183 -9.28 1.22 56.92
C VAL A 183 -8.53 1.22 58.26
N PRO A 184 -9.03 0.56 59.32
CA PRO A 184 -8.29 0.39 60.56
C PRO A 184 -7.36 -0.82 60.50
N LYS A 185 -6.31 -0.74 61.33
CA LYS A 185 -5.14 -1.64 61.46
C LYS A 185 -5.49 -3.08 61.79
#